data_AF-A0A0N5C4L6-F1
#
_entry.id   AF-A0A0N5C4L6-F1
#
_cell.length_a   1.000
_cell.length_b   1.000
_cell.length_c   1.000
_cell.angle_alpha   90.00
_cell.angle_beta   90.00
_cell.angle_gamma   90.00
#
_symmetry.space_group_name_H-M   'P 1'
#
loop_
_entity.id
_entity.type
_entity.pdbx_description
1 polymer ?
#
loop_
_entity_poly.entity_id
_entity_poly.type
_entity_poly.pdbx_seq_one_letter_code
_entity_poly.pdbx_strand_id
1 'polypeptide(L)'
;MSSKLKEQPTFNSTNEIIQLFKDNSQEAEEVCYKLYSNEDRNVIIEVWDVLTSNYSSEYHSTRILGFTKQLHKFKILENGKYDNYRNLLIYYITHVSTIDDPMEVNCLDLDFIKFILSTSIKPSFQELCEYFIKNDVSVQKLIPSQCLQAYQRVIKKLSDEIRGKEQYQYGTKLRDDRLIYNEIYTLYYHALNEKNPEFDESLKSIEEQVRKHPESISKQMYLLSYIASQCLVIPARRIRGLNLFKRLLSFILELVLGAEKNSTDNSVAKRIVCVVTPYLQFISNSEKVIGYGDIFSRLVKVLVFLNTISTSEFNNLFNNNYIAFKNLAESYPGSWIPYLLGKNNFRSKFKGPSNYGPYKDSFDDSILDSLYEPALNGFDVKGFKLKDSYGIYETMKTFRGELEEEMKHSLE
;
A
#
# COMPACT_ATOMS: atom_id res chain seq x y z
N MET A 1 25.64 27.65 -2.60
CA MET A 1 26.04 26.95 -3.84
C MET A 1 24.93 27.17 -4.85
N SER A 2 25.24 27.84 -5.96
CA SER A 2 24.34 28.12 -7.07
C SER A 2 23.80 26.81 -7.65
N SER A 3 22.49 26.58 -7.54
CA SER A 3 21.82 25.56 -8.34
C SER A 3 21.94 25.96 -9.80
N LYS A 4 22.90 25.35 -10.53
CA LYS A 4 22.78 25.30 -11.98
C LYS A 4 21.46 24.62 -12.26
N LEU A 5 20.44 25.39 -12.64
CA LEU A 5 19.35 24.88 -13.45
C LEU A 5 20.05 24.13 -14.58
N LYS A 6 20.00 22.79 -14.57
CA LYS A 6 20.49 22.01 -15.72
C LYS A 6 19.68 22.55 -16.90
N GLU A 7 20.35 23.26 -17.80
CA GLU A 7 19.77 23.62 -19.09
C GLU A 7 19.22 22.32 -19.69
N GLN A 8 17.93 22.31 -19.95
CA GLN A 8 17.26 21.13 -20.46
C GLN A 8 17.69 20.94 -21.93
N PRO A 9 17.93 19.70 -22.37
CA PRO A 9 18.40 19.43 -23.72
C PRO A 9 17.33 19.83 -24.74
N THR A 10 17.71 20.64 -25.71
CA THR A 10 16.94 20.91 -26.93
C THR A 10 17.33 19.91 -28.00
N PHE A 11 16.36 19.23 -28.61
CA PHE A 11 16.62 18.26 -29.68
C PHE A 11 16.49 18.91 -31.05
N ASN A 12 17.36 18.56 -31.98
CA ASN A 12 17.34 19.07 -33.35
C ASN A 12 16.56 18.15 -34.31
N SER A 13 16.24 16.92 -33.89
CA SER A 13 15.41 16.00 -34.69
C SER A 13 14.77 14.89 -33.85
N THR A 14 13.68 14.31 -34.37
CA THR A 14 13.01 13.11 -33.84
C THR A 14 13.98 11.93 -33.66
N ASN A 15 14.98 11.81 -34.55
CA ASN A 15 15.97 10.73 -34.50
C ASN A 15 16.90 10.81 -33.29
N GLU A 16 17.28 12.02 -32.87
CA GLU A 16 18.08 12.21 -31.64
C GLU A 16 17.32 11.72 -30.41
N ILE A 17 16.01 12.01 -30.36
CA ILE A 17 15.13 11.57 -29.27
C ILE A 17 15.00 10.04 -29.27
N ILE A 18 14.81 9.42 -30.44
CA ILE A 18 14.64 7.96 -30.55
C ILE A 18 15.86 7.21 -30.02
N GLN A 19 17.08 7.73 -30.20
CA GLN A 19 18.29 7.07 -29.68
C GLN A 19 18.31 6.97 -28.15
N LEU A 20 17.66 7.91 -27.44
CA LEU A 20 17.56 7.87 -25.98
C LEU A 20 16.75 6.66 -25.48
N PHE A 21 15.87 6.10 -26.30
CA PHE A 21 15.13 4.87 -25.95
C PHE A 21 15.97 3.60 -26.10
N LYS A 22 17.16 3.69 -26.72
CA LYS A 22 18.16 2.62 -26.84
C LYS A 22 19.34 2.77 -25.87
N ASP A 23 19.60 3.99 -25.40
CA ASP A 23 20.73 4.29 -24.51
C ASP A 23 20.52 3.67 -23.11
N ASN A 24 21.54 3.05 -22.53
CA ASN A 24 21.48 2.47 -21.19
C ASN A 24 21.72 3.49 -20.05
N SER A 25 21.99 4.76 -20.36
CA SER A 25 22.29 5.79 -19.37
C SER A 25 21.07 6.20 -18.54
N GLN A 26 21.29 6.51 -17.25
CA GLN A 26 20.26 7.05 -16.36
C GLN A 26 19.82 8.46 -16.78
N GLU A 27 20.70 9.22 -17.42
CA GLU A 27 20.38 10.53 -17.97
C GLU A 27 19.36 10.42 -19.11
N ALA A 28 19.54 9.47 -20.03
CA ALA A 28 18.57 9.21 -21.08
C ALA A 28 17.20 8.77 -20.53
N GLU A 29 17.17 7.99 -19.44
CA GLU A 29 15.93 7.62 -18.77
C GLU A 29 15.16 8.84 -18.24
N GLU A 30 15.84 9.73 -17.50
CA GLU A 30 15.22 10.95 -16.98
C GLU A 30 14.69 11.86 -18.09
N VAL A 31 15.42 11.94 -19.21
CA VAL A 31 15.02 12.72 -20.38
C VAL A 31 13.78 12.10 -21.02
N CYS A 32 13.76 10.78 -21.29
CA CYS A 32 12.60 10.10 -21.87
C CYS A 32 11.31 10.31 -21.05
N TYR A 33 11.41 10.28 -19.70
CA TYR A 33 10.27 10.55 -18.83
C TYR A 33 9.77 11.99 -18.86
N LYS A 34 10.61 12.97 -19.22
CA LYS A 34 10.28 14.40 -19.24
C LYS A 34 10.11 14.97 -20.66
N LEU A 35 10.21 14.14 -21.70
CA LEU A 35 10.03 14.59 -23.10
C LEU A 35 8.72 15.36 -23.31
N TYR A 36 7.64 14.94 -22.64
CA TYR A 36 6.32 15.57 -22.77
C TYR A 36 6.27 17.04 -22.34
N SER A 37 7.19 17.49 -21.46
CA SER A 37 7.18 18.86 -20.92
C SER A 37 8.05 19.83 -21.73
N ASN A 38 8.84 19.32 -22.67
CA ASN A 38 9.96 20.07 -23.26
C ASN A 38 9.87 20.20 -24.78
N GLU A 39 9.08 19.36 -25.43
CA GLU A 39 8.98 19.30 -26.89
C GLU A 39 7.58 19.67 -27.39
N ASP A 40 7.49 20.06 -28.67
CA ASP A 40 6.20 20.31 -29.31
C ASP A 40 5.34 19.05 -29.32
N ARG A 41 4.03 19.22 -29.13
CA ARG A 41 3.07 18.11 -29.10
C ARG A 41 3.16 17.23 -30.36
N ASN A 42 3.42 17.81 -31.52
CA ASN A 42 3.53 17.05 -32.78
C ASN A 42 4.79 16.18 -32.80
N VAL A 43 5.93 16.71 -32.33
CA VAL A 43 7.19 15.95 -32.21
C VAL A 43 7.00 14.79 -31.25
N ILE A 44 6.36 15.03 -30.11
CA ILE A 44 6.07 13.99 -29.12
C ILE A 44 5.20 12.85 -29.71
N ILE A 45 4.17 13.20 -30.48
CA ILE A 45 3.29 12.23 -31.15
C ILE A 45 4.07 11.46 -32.23
N GLU A 46 4.92 12.14 -33.00
CA GLU A 46 5.78 11.52 -34.02
C GLU A 46 6.75 10.52 -33.39
N VAL A 47 7.45 10.91 -32.31
CA VAL A 47 8.34 10.02 -31.54
C VAL A 47 7.56 8.80 -31.06
N TRP A 48 6.36 9.00 -30.50
CA TRP A 48 5.53 7.89 -30.03
C TRP A 48 5.10 6.95 -31.17
N ASP A 49 4.66 7.48 -32.32
CA ASP A 49 4.27 6.67 -33.48
C ASP A 49 5.48 5.88 -33.99
N VAL A 50 6.67 6.48 -34.07
CA VAL A 50 7.88 5.75 -34.50
C VAL A 50 8.23 4.62 -33.52
N LEU A 51 8.23 4.88 -32.22
CA LEU A 51 8.55 3.88 -31.19
C LEU A 51 7.55 2.73 -31.11
N THR A 52 6.30 2.96 -31.53
CA THR A 52 5.21 1.99 -31.40
C THR A 52 4.70 1.44 -32.73
N SER A 53 5.14 1.96 -33.88
CA SER A 53 4.75 1.47 -35.21
C SER A 53 5.22 0.05 -35.49
N ASN A 54 6.41 -0.30 -34.99
CA ASN A 54 6.99 -1.64 -35.04
C ASN A 54 7.67 -1.97 -33.72
N TYR A 55 7.54 -3.22 -33.29
CA TYR A 55 8.32 -3.70 -32.15
C TYR A 55 9.81 -3.87 -32.53
N SER A 56 10.68 -3.35 -31.68
CA SER A 56 12.13 -3.52 -31.71
C SER A 56 12.63 -3.86 -30.31
N SER A 57 13.39 -4.94 -30.19
CA SER A 57 14.05 -5.35 -28.95
C SER A 57 15.24 -4.46 -28.55
N GLU A 58 15.67 -3.54 -29.42
CA GLU A 58 16.72 -2.57 -29.10
C GLU A 58 16.23 -1.46 -28.16
N TYR A 59 14.91 -1.23 -28.09
CA TYR A 59 14.36 -0.24 -27.19
C TYR A 59 14.11 -0.81 -25.79
N HIS A 60 14.33 0.02 -24.78
CA HIS A 60 13.95 -0.31 -23.41
C HIS A 60 12.43 -0.26 -23.24
N SER A 61 11.81 -1.42 -23.06
CA SER A 61 10.36 -1.56 -22.87
C SER A 61 9.81 -0.65 -21.78
N THR A 62 10.50 -0.56 -20.63
CA THR A 62 10.08 0.27 -19.49
C THR A 62 10.01 1.75 -19.85
N ARG A 63 10.91 2.25 -20.71
CA ARG A 63 10.92 3.64 -21.15
C ARG A 63 9.79 3.96 -22.11
N ILE A 64 9.48 3.05 -23.05
CA ILE A 64 8.34 3.23 -23.97
C ILE A 64 7.02 3.24 -23.19
N LEU A 65 6.84 2.28 -22.27
CA LEU A 65 5.64 2.19 -21.42
C LEU A 65 5.52 3.42 -20.53
N GLY A 66 6.63 3.82 -19.89
CA GLY A 66 6.71 5.01 -19.04
C GLY A 66 6.40 6.31 -19.79
N PHE A 67 7.00 6.50 -20.96
CA PHE A 67 6.74 7.64 -21.84
C PHE A 67 5.27 7.70 -22.24
N THR A 68 4.69 6.59 -22.72
CA THR A 68 3.29 6.56 -23.13
C THR A 68 2.34 6.83 -21.96
N LYS A 69 2.67 6.36 -20.74
CA LYS A 69 1.91 6.67 -19.52
C LYS A 69 1.91 8.16 -19.20
N GLN A 70 3.01 8.88 -19.44
CA GLN A 70 3.03 10.34 -19.32
C GLN A 70 2.15 11.00 -20.39
N LEU A 71 2.23 10.57 -21.65
CA LEU A 71 1.39 11.13 -22.72
C LEU A 71 -0.09 11.02 -22.40
N HIS A 72 -0.50 9.90 -21.80
CA HIS A 72 -1.86 9.72 -21.30
C HIS A 72 -2.20 10.71 -20.18
N LYS A 73 -1.35 10.80 -19.14
CA LYS A 73 -1.55 11.67 -17.98
C LYS A 73 -1.78 13.13 -18.39
N PHE A 74 -1.09 13.58 -19.43
CA PHE A 74 -1.21 14.95 -19.96
C PHE A 74 -2.20 15.09 -21.13
N LYS A 75 -2.99 14.05 -21.42
CA LYS A 75 -4.00 14.01 -22.50
C LYS A 75 -3.42 14.39 -23.87
N ILE A 76 -2.17 14.02 -24.12
CA ILE A 76 -1.49 14.27 -25.40
C ILE A 76 -1.94 13.24 -26.43
N LEU A 77 -2.04 11.97 -26.02
CA LEU A 77 -2.43 10.85 -26.86
C LEU A 77 -3.96 10.69 -26.89
N GLU A 78 -4.59 11.14 -27.98
CA GLU A 78 -6.04 11.01 -28.18
C GLU A 78 -6.41 9.98 -29.26
N ASN A 79 -5.52 9.74 -30.22
CA ASN A 79 -5.76 8.79 -31.31
C ASN A 79 -4.51 7.91 -31.49
N GLY A 80 -4.72 6.64 -31.81
CA GLY A 80 -3.65 5.72 -32.21
C GLY A 80 -4.14 4.66 -33.20
N LYS A 81 -3.23 3.92 -33.83
CA LYS A 81 -3.57 2.78 -34.68
C LYS A 81 -3.51 1.49 -33.86
N TYR A 82 -4.26 0.47 -34.27
CA TYR A 82 -4.22 -0.85 -33.62
C TYR A 82 -2.80 -1.42 -33.51
N ASP A 83 -1.95 -1.19 -34.50
CA ASP A 83 -0.55 -1.63 -34.48
C ASP A 83 0.27 -0.97 -33.38
N ASN A 84 0.02 0.30 -33.04
CA ASN A 84 0.70 0.97 -31.93
C ASN A 84 0.42 0.25 -30.61
N TYR A 85 -0.85 -0.06 -30.34
CA TYR A 85 -1.27 -0.76 -29.14
C TYR A 85 -0.84 -2.24 -29.12
N ARG A 86 -0.80 -2.90 -30.29
CA ARG A 86 -0.21 -4.24 -30.42
C ARG A 86 1.24 -4.23 -29.98
N ASN A 87 2.05 -3.31 -30.50
CA ASN A 87 3.47 -3.30 -30.16
C ASN A 87 3.72 -2.84 -28.72
N LEU A 88 2.87 -1.96 -28.16
CA LEU A 88 2.87 -1.66 -26.72
C LEU A 88 2.58 -2.90 -25.86
N LEU A 89 1.63 -3.75 -26.28
CA LEU A 89 1.40 -5.04 -25.62
C LEU A 89 2.65 -5.92 -25.70
N ILE A 90 3.35 -5.97 -26.85
CA ILE A 90 4.60 -6.74 -26.96
C ILE A 90 5.67 -6.20 -26.00
N TYR A 91 5.88 -4.88 -25.95
CA TYR A 91 6.82 -4.26 -24.99
C TYR A 91 6.49 -4.61 -23.54
N TYR A 92 5.21 -4.55 -23.18
CA TYR A 92 4.71 -4.95 -21.88
C TYR A 92 5.01 -6.43 -21.57
N ILE A 93 4.66 -7.33 -22.49
CA ILE A 93 4.90 -8.77 -22.35
C ILE A 93 6.39 -9.07 -22.18
N THR A 94 7.26 -8.46 -22.99
CA THR A 94 8.71 -8.65 -22.89
C THR A 94 9.25 -8.17 -21.54
N HIS A 95 8.74 -7.04 -21.02
CA HIS A 95 9.15 -6.55 -19.71
C HIS A 95 8.71 -7.49 -18.59
N VAL A 96 7.43 -7.85 -18.54
CA VAL A 96 6.88 -8.66 -17.44
C VAL A 96 7.37 -10.11 -17.47
N SER A 97 7.82 -10.60 -18.62
CA SER A 97 8.49 -11.90 -18.72
C SER A 97 9.85 -11.96 -18.01
N THR A 98 10.42 -10.82 -17.61
CA THR A 98 11.67 -10.76 -16.83
C THR A 98 11.44 -10.73 -15.32
N ILE A 99 10.17 -10.73 -14.88
CA ILE A 99 9.79 -10.60 -13.48
C ILE A 99 9.41 -11.97 -12.94
N ASP A 100 10.11 -12.40 -11.89
CA ASP A 100 9.93 -13.73 -11.30
C ASP A 100 8.76 -13.78 -10.30
N ASP A 101 8.36 -12.64 -9.73
CA ASP A 101 7.27 -12.58 -8.74
C ASP A 101 5.89 -12.63 -9.44
N PRO A 102 5.12 -13.72 -9.30
CA PRO A 102 3.80 -13.84 -9.92
C PRO A 102 2.81 -12.76 -9.47
N MET A 103 3.03 -12.17 -8.29
CA MET A 103 2.19 -11.11 -7.75
C MET A 103 2.48 -9.76 -8.40
N GLU A 104 3.76 -9.43 -8.57
CA GLU A 104 4.20 -8.24 -9.30
C GLU A 104 3.70 -8.30 -10.75
N VAL A 105 3.83 -9.46 -11.39
CA VAL A 105 3.28 -9.75 -12.73
C VAL A 105 1.78 -9.48 -12.79
N ASN A 106 1.01 -9.93 -11.80
CA ASN A 106 -0.44 -9.71 -11.79
C ASN A 106 -0.81 -8.23 -11.61
N CYS A 107 -0.09 -7.50 -10.78
CA CYS A 107 -0.32 -6.07 -10.57
C CYS A 107 0.01 -5.26 -11.82
N LEU A 108 1.14 -5.58 -12.47
CA LEU A 108 1.54 -4.97 -13.74
C LEU A 108 0.54 -5.27 -14.86
N ASP A 109 -0.07 -6.46 -14.87
CA ASP A 109 -1.08 -6.81 -15.88
C ASP A 109 -2.32 -5.92 -15.70
N LEU A 110 -2.76 -5.72 -14.46
CA LEU A 110 -3.89 -4.86 -14.15
C LEU A 110 -3.59 -3.39 -14.47
N ASP A 111 -2.39 -2.92 -14.11
CA ASP A 111 -1.95 -1.56 -14.42
C ASP A 111 -1.85 -1.34 -15.94
N PHE A 112 -1.37 -2.32 -16.69
CA PHE A 112 -1.33 -2.27 -18.15
C PHE A 112 -2.73 -2.28 -18.76
N ILE A 113 -3.65 -3.12 -18.28
CA ILE A 113 -5.04 -3.15 -18.75
C ILE A 113 -5.73 -1.80 -18.47
N LYS A 114 -5.58 -1.25 -17.27
CA LYS A 114 -6.08 0.10 -16.92
C LYS A 114 -5.43 1.18 -17.80
N PHE A 115 -4.13 1.06 -18.06
CA PHE A 115 -3.40 1.97 -18.93
C PHE A 115 -3.96 1.94 -20.37
N ILE A 116 -4.19 0.75 -20.94
CA ILE A 116 -4.86 0.60 -22.25
C ILE A 116 -6.28 1.15 -22.20
N LEU A 117 -7.05 0.88 -21.15
CA LEU A 117 -8.39 1.43 -20.94
C LEU A 117 -8.41 2.97 -20.91
N SER A 118 -7.37 3.57 -20.35
CA SER A 118 -7.24 5.02 -20.20
C SER A 118 -6.69 5.72 -21.45
N THR A 119 -5.78 5.07 -22.20
CA THR A 119 -5.13 5.62 -23.40
C THR A 119 -5.97 5.51 -24.67
N SER A 120 -6.94 4.60 -24.70
CA SER A 120 -7.71 4.24 -25.89
C SER A 120 -8.97 5.09 -26.05
N ILE A 121 -8.79 6.36 -26.46
CA ILE A 121 -9.94 7.18 -26.88
C ILE A 121 -10.41 6.72 -28.28
N LYS A 122 -9.49 6.55 -29.24
CA LYS A 122 -9.73 5.90 -30.55
C LYS A 122 -8.49 5.10 -31.02
N PRO A 123 -8.60 3.80 -31.32
CA PRO A 123 -9.74 2.91 -31.06
C PRO A 123 -10.06 2.85 -29.57
N SER A 124 -11.31 2.53 -29.22
CA SER A 124 -11.77 2.35 -27.86
C SER A 124 -11.17 1.10 -27.20
N PHE A 125 -11.21 1.04 -25.88
CA PHE A 125 -10.77 -0.13 -25.11
C PHE A 125 -11.40 -1.44 -25.62
N GLN A 126 -12.70 -1.44 -25.84
CA GLN A 126 -13.42 -2.64 -26.29
C GLN A 126 -12.98 -3.07 -27.70
N GLU A 127 -12.81 -2.12 -28.62
CA GLU A 127 -12.28 -2.38 -29.95
C GLU A 127 -10.84 -2.95 -29.91
N LEU A 128 -9.99 -2.46 -29.01
CA LEU A 128 -8.64 -2.99 -28.80
C LEU A 128 -8.66 -4.42 -28.25
N CYS A 129 -9.49 -4.69 -27.25
CA CYS A 129 -9.61 -6.04 -26.69
C CYS A 129 -10.14 -7.03 -27.74
N GLU A 130 -11.15 -6.64 -28.51
CA GLU A 130 -11.66 -7.44 -29.63
C GLU A 130 -10.59 -7.67 -30.70
N TYR A 131 -9.79 -6.64 -31.02
CA TYR A 131 -8.66 -6.75 -31.94
C TYR A 131 -7.63 -7.77 -31.44
N PHE A 132 -7.21 -7.69 -30.17
CA PHE A 132 -6.21 -8.62 -29.61
C PHE A 132 -6.70 -10.06 -29.61
N ILE A 133 -7.95 -10.30 -29.22
CA ILE A 133 -8.54 -11.65 -29.19
C ILE A 133 -8.72 -12.21 -30.61
N LYS A 134 -9.23 -11.41 -31.54
CA LYS A 134 -9.43 -11.84 -32.93
C LYS A 134 -8.11 -12.16 -33.63
N ASN A 135 -7.05 -11.44 -33.28
CA ASN A 135 -5.73 -11.57 -33.89
C ASN A 135 -4.76 -12.40 -33.06
N ASP A 136 -5.22 -13.11 -32.04
CA ASP A 136 -4.39 -13.81 -31.05
C ASP A 136 -3.27 -14.65 -31.69
N VAL A 137 -3.63 -15.54 -32.62
CA VAL A 137 -2.69 -16.41 -33.33
C VAL A 137 -1.64 -15.63 -34.12
N SER A 138 -1.99 -14.49 -34.69
CA SER A 138 -1.06 -13.66 -35.46
C SER A 138 -0.10 -12.88 -34.58
N VAL A 139 -0.59 -12.34 -33.45
CA VAL A 139 0.22 -11.60 -32.49
C VAL A 139 1.17 -12.55 -31.76
N GLN A 140 0.68 -13.74 -31.37
CA GLN A 140 1.48 -14.77 -30.73
C GLN A 140 2.75 -15.14 -31.53
N LYS A 141 2.68 -15.12 -32.87
CA LYS A 141 3.84 -15.39 -33.75
C LYS A 141 4.94 -14.32 -33.68
N LEU A 142 4.60 -13.12 -33.22
CA LEU A 142 5.54 -12.00 -33.05
C LEU A 142 6.17 -11.99 -31.65
N ILE A 143 5.61 -12.75 -30.71
CA ILE A 143 6.09 -12.83 -29.32
C ILE A 143 7.29 -13.81 -29.25
N PRO A 144 8.40 -13.44 -28.59
CA PRO A 144 9.48 -14.38 -28.31
C PRO A 144 8.97 -15.61 -27.55
N SER A 145 9.46 -16.81 -27.89
CA SER A 145 8.92 -18.08 -27.37
C SER A 145 8.91 -18.15 -25.83
N GLN A 146 9.93 -17.60 -25.17
CA GLN A 146 10.03 -17.51 -23.72
C GLN A 146 8.97 -16.61 -23.07
N CYS A 147 8.37 -15.70 -23.83
CA CYS A 147 7.34 -14.75 -23.36
C CYS A 147 5.91 -15.24 -23.65
N LEU A 148 5.72 -16.42 -24.24
CA LEU A 148 4.39 -16.90 -24.67
C LEU A 148 3.43 -17.12 -23.49
N GLN A 149 3.92 -17.65 -22.38
CA GLN A 149 3.11 -17.79 -21.17
C GLN A 149 2.68 -16.41 -20.63
N ALA A 150 3.58 -15.43 -20.73
CA ALA A 150 3.31 -14.06 -20.35
C ALA A 150 2.13 -13.50 -21.19
N TYR A 151 2.20 -13.68 -22.50
CA TYR A 151 1.17 -13.24 -23.44
C TYR A 151 -0.18 -13.94 -23.23
N GLN A 152 -0.20 -15.27 -23.12
CA GLN A 152 -1.43 -16.06 -22.98
C GLN A 152 -2.27 -15.67 -21.75
N ARG A 153 -1.63 -15.39 -20.62
CA ARG A 153 -2.37 -14.95 -19.42
C ARG A 153 -2.94 -13.54 -19.58
N VAL A 154 -2.27 -12.62 -20.27
CA VAL A 154 -2.83 -11.28 -20.55
C VAL A 154 -4.03 -11.37 -21.48
N ILE A 155 -3.95 -12.15 -22.55
CA ILE A 155 -5.08 -12.39 -23.46
C ILE A 155 -6.27 -13.01 -22.72
N LYS A 156 -6.02 -13.95 -21.79
CA LYS A 156 -7.07 -14.51 -20.94
C LYS A 156 -7.76 -13.42 -20.10
N LYS A 157 -6.98 -12.55 -19.43
CA LYS A 157 -7.53 -11.43 -18.64
C LYS A 157 -8.38 -10.49 -19.51
N LEU A 158 -7.88 -10.09 -20.67
CA LEU A 158 -8.64 -9.25 -21.62
C LEU A 158 -9.94 -9.92 -22.10
N SER A 159 -9.93 -11.25 -22.29
CA SER A 159 -11.12 -12.01 -22.65
C SER A 159 -12.14 -12.09 -21.52
N ASP A 160 -11.69 -12.27 -20.28
CA ASP A 160 -12.54 -12.28 -19.09
C ASP A 160 -13.17 -10.89 -18.84
N GLU A 161 -12.44 -9.82 -19.15
CA GLU A 161 -12.92 -8.43 -19.13
C GLU A 161 -14.08 -8.18 -20.11
N ILE A 162 -13.92 -8.56 -21.39
CA ILE A 162 -14.99 -8.42 -22.41
C ILE A 162 -16.24 -9.20 -22.02
N ARG A 163 -16.06 -10.38 -21.41
CA ARG A 163 -17.16 -11.24 -20.97
C ARG A 163 -17.89 -10.70 -19.74
N GLY A 164 -17.49 -9.54 -19.21
CA GLY A 164 -18.08 -8.91 -18.04
C GLY A 164 -17.85 -9.71 -16.75
N LYS A 165 -16.87 -10.63 -16.74
CA LYS A 165 -16.52 -11.42 -15.54
C LYS A 165 -15.57 -10.68 -14.62
N GLU A 166 -14.91 -9.63 -15.11
CA GLU A 166 -14.13 -8.67 -14.34
C GLU A 166 -14.55 -7.25 -14.79
N GLN A 167 -15.39 -6.58 -13.99
CA GLN A 167 -15.61 -5.14 -14.13
C GLN A 167 -14.72 -4.41 -13.11
N TYR A 168 -13.53 -3.99 -13.54
CA TYR A 168 -12.74 -3.00 -12.82
C TYR A 168 -13.29 -1.60 -13.11
N GLN A 169 -14.50 -1.30 -12.63
CA GLN A 169 -14.95 0.09 -12.48
C GLN A 169 -14.57 0.56 -11.08
N TYR A 170 -13.68 1.58 -11.00
CA TYR A 170 -13.54 2.40 -9.79
C TYR A 170 -14.82 3.22 -9.58
N GLY A 171 -15.83 2.56 -9.03
CA GLY A 171 -16.84 3.16 -8.18
C GLY A 171 -16.81 2.37 -6.87
N THR A 172 -16.11 2.87 -5.85
CA THR A 172 -15.94 2.10 -4.61
C THR A 172 -17.21 2.12 -3.75
N LYS A 173 -17.76 0.92 -3.50
CA LYS A 173 -18.57 0.51 -2.33
C LYS A 173 -18.33 -1.00 -2.13
N LEU A 174 -17.22 -1.34 -1.47
CA LEU A 174 -16.57 -2.67 -1.50
C LEU A 174 -17.51 -3.86 -1.15
N ARG A 175 -17.40 -4.97 -1.91
CA ARG A 175 -18.16 -6.23 -1.73
C ARG A 175 -17.42 -7.53 -2.08
N ASP A 176 -16.22 -7.50 -2.68
CA ASP A 176 -15.50 -8.69 -3.17
C ASP A 176 -13.99 -8.66 -2.81
N ASP A 177 -13.41 -9.84 -2.61
CA ASP A 177 -12.03 -10.12 -2.15
C ASP A 177 -10.97 -9.47 -3.06
N ARG A 178 -11.20 -9.44 -4.39
CA ARG A 178 -10.26 -8.85 -5.36
C ARG A 178 -10.13 -7.34 -5.21
N LEU A 179 -11.24 -6.66 -4.90
CA LEU A 179 -11.24 -5.22 -4.72
C LEU A 179 -10.52 -4.83 -3.42
N ILE A 180 -10.71 -5.62 -2.36
CA ILE A 180 -9.99 -5.46 -1.10
C ILE A 180 -8.49 -5.68 -1.29
N TYR A 181 -8.10 -6.74 -2.01
CA TYR A 181 -6.71 -7.02 -2.35
C TYR A 181 -6.05 -5.79 -3.00
N ASN A 182 -6.69 -5.22 -4.02
CA ASN A 182 -6.18 -4.06 -4.73
C ASN A 182 -6.13 -2.81 -3.85
N GLU A 183 -7.13 -2.58 -3.01
CA GLU A 183 -7.16 -1.42 -2.12
C GLU A 183 -6.05 -1.48 -1.06
N ILE A 184 -5.85 -2.66 -0.45
CA ILE A 184 -4.75 -2.91 0.51
C ILE A 184 -3.39 -2.68 -0.15
N TYR A 185 -3.20 -3.18 -1.37
CA TYR A 185 -1.97 -2.98 -2.13
C TYR A 185 -1.76 -1.50 -2.50
N THR A 186 -2.80 -0.81 -2.94
CA THR A 186 -2.74 0.63 -3.28
C THR A 186 -2.38 1.47 -2.05
N LEU A 187 -2.82 1.07 -0.86
CA LEU A 187 -2.46 1.72 0.40
C LEU A 187 -0.94 1.73 0.66
N TYR A 188 -0.23 0.65 0.29
CA TYR A 188 1.23 0.61 0.33
C TYR A 188 1.87 1.59 -0.66
N TYR A 189 1.35 1.69 -1.89
CA TYR A 189 1.83 2.67 -2.87
C TYR A 189 1.58 4.11 -2.43
N HIS A 190 0.44 4.39 -1.81
CA HIS A 190 0.15 5.71 -1.26
C HIS A 190 1.15 6.08 -0.16
N ALA A 191 1.50 5.13 0.71
CA ALA A 191 2.53 5.31 1.74
C ALA A 191 3.92 5.57 1.14
N LEU A 192 4.32 4.78 0.14
CA LEU A 192 5.61 4.91 -0.56
C LEU A 192 5.76 6.27 -1.26
N ASN A 193 4.66 6.80 -1.79
CA ASN A 193 4.64 8.04 -2.58
C ASN A 193 4.15 9.28 -1.80
N GLU A 194 3.99 9.20 -0.48
CA GLU A 194 3.52 10.31 0.39
C GLU A 194 2.16 10.92 -0.01
N LYS A 195 1.29 10.11 -0.61
CA LYS A 195 -0.07 10.51 -1.03
C LYS A 195 -1.03 10.49 0.17
N ASN A 196 -0.87 11.44 1.09
CA ASN A 196 -1.62 11.48 2.35
C ASN A 196 -3.15 11.48 2.17
N PRO A 197 -3.75 12.31 1.28
CA PRO A 197 -5.20 12.33 1.12
C PRO A 197 -5.75 11.00 0.61
N GLU A 198 -5.15 10.44 -0.43
CA GLU A 198 -5.58 9.16 -1.01
C GLU A 198 -5.35 7.99 -0.04
N PHE A 199 -4.27 8.05 0.75
CA PHE A 199 -4.02 7.10 1.83
C PHE A 199 -5.15 7.11 2.86
N ASP A 200 -5.59 8.30 3.29
CA ASP A 200 -6.66 8.45 4.29
C ASP A 200 -8.04 8.00 3.74
N GLU A 201 -8.30 8.20 2.45
CA GLU A 201 -9.51 7.70 1.78
C GLU A 201 -9.52 6.17 1.72
N SER A 202 -8.42 5.55 1.28
CA SER A 202 -8.29 4.09 1.24
C SER A 202 -8.41 3.47 2.63
N LEU A 203 -7.84 4.10 3.67
CA LEU A 203 -7.99 3.64 5.06
C LEU A 203 -9.46 3.56 5.47
N LYS A 204 -10.23 4.63 5.24
CA LYS A 204 -11.66 4.68 5.60
C LYS A 204 -12.46 3.61 4.86
N SER A 205 -12.17 3.41 3.57
CA SER A 205 -12.83 2.39 2.74
C SER A 205 -12.60 0.97 3.28
N ILE A 206 -11.35 0.63 3.62
CA ILE A 206 -11.00 -0.68 4.17
C ILE A 206 -11.57 -0.85 5.58
N GLU A 207 -11.54 0.19 6.41
CA GLU A 207 -12.10 0.15 7.76
C GLU A 207 -13.61 -0.15 7.72
N GLU A 208 -14.35 0.50 6.83
CA GLU A 208 -15.77 0.20 6.62
C GLU A 208 -15.98 -1.24 6.15
N GLN A 209 -15.09 -1.76 5.31
CA GLN A 209 -15.15 -3.12 4.80
C GLN A 209 -14.89 -4.18 5.88
N VAL A 210 -13.97 -3.95 6.81
CA VAL A 210 -13.75 -4.85 7.96
C VAL A 210 -15.00 -4.98 8.80
N ARG A 211 -15.74 -3.88 9.00
CA ARG A 211 -16.97 -3.89 9.81
C ARG A 211 -18.11 -4.65 9.12
N LYS A 212 -18.18 -4.62 7.79
CA LYS A 212 -19.27 -5.24 7.02
C LYS A 212 -18.97 -6.65 6.53
N HIS A 213 -17.73 -6.91 6.13
CA HIS A 213 -17.28 -8.12 5.43
C HIS A 213 -15.87 -8.55 5.91
N PRO A 214 -15.71 -8.90 7.20
CA PRO A 214 -14.41 -9.24 7.79
C PRO A 214 -13.71 -10.42 7.11
N GLU A 215 -14.48 -11.42 6.63
CA GLU A 215 -13.93 -12.62 5.97
C GLU A 215 -13.12 -12.28 4.70
N SER A 216 -13.52 -11.24 3.97
CA SER A 216 -12.82 -10.83 2.77
C SER A 216 -11.46 -10.20 3.08
N ILE A 217 -11.31 -9.57 4.26
CA ILE A 217 -10.02 -9.09 4.79
C ILE A 217 -9.19 -10.28 5.29
N SER A 218 -9.80 -11.26 5.96
CA SER A 218 -9.13 -12.49 6.40
C SER A 218 -8.45 -13.26 5.28
N LYS A 219 -9.02 -13.25 4.07
CA LYS A 219 -8.38 -13.88 2.90
C LYS A 219 -7.12 -13.16 2.44
N GLN A 220 -6.91 -11.90 2.83
CA GLN A 220 -5.75 -11.08 2.43
C GLN A 220 -4.63 -11.05 3.46
N MET A 221 -4.66 -11.88 4.50
CA MET A 221 -3.66 -11.87 5.59
C MET A 221 -2.22 -12.09 5.09
N TYR A 222 -2.03 -12.89 4.03
CA TYR A 222 -0.72 -13.06 3.41
C TYR A 222 -0.21 -11.78 2.73
N LEU A 223 -1.09 -11.03 2.05
CA LEU A 223 -0.75 -9.72 1.47
C LEU A 223 -0.39 -8.72 2.57
N LEU A 224 -1.16 -8.70 3.65
CA LEU A 224 -0.89 -7.84 4.80
C LEU A 224 0.46 -8.16 5.46
N SER A 225 0.79 -9.45 5.60
CA SER A 225 2.11 -9.90 6.08
C SER A 225 3.25 -9.45 5.16
N TYR A 226 3.07 -9.61 3.84
CA TYR A 226 4.04 -9.14 2.85
C TYR A 226 4.26 -7.62 2.95
N ILE A 227 3.19 -6.82 2.92
CA ILE A 227 3.29 -5.35 3.03
C ILE A 227 3.96 -4.94 4.34
N ALA A 228 3.63 -5.61 5.46
CA ALA A 228 4.29 -5.36 6.74
C ALA A 228 5.80 -5.61 6.64
N SER A 229 6.23 -6.71 6.02
CA SER A 229 7.66 -6.99 5.80
C SER A 229 8.34 -5.88 4.99
N GLN A 230 7.72 -5.38 3.92
CA GLN A 230 8.29 -4.31 3.10
C GLN A 230 8.42 -3.00 3.89
N CYS A 231 7.43 -2.67 4.72
CA CYS A 231 7.44 -1.47 5.55
C CYS A 231 8.44 -1.55 6.72
N LEU A 232 8.80 -2.76 7.16
CA LEU A 232 9.73 -3.00 8.28
C LEU A 232 11.19 -3.19 7.82
N VAL A 233 11.42 -3.64 6.58
CA VAL A 233 12.75 -3.73 5.96
C VAL A 233 13.17 -2.33 5.51
N ILE A 234 13.50 -1.46 6.46
CA ILE A 234 13.99 -0.11 6.16
C ILE A 234 15.35 0.13 6.84
N PRO A 235 16.46 0.03 6.08
CA PRO A 235 17.80 0.25 6.59
C PRO A 235 18.13 1.75 6.66
N ALA A 236 18.50 2.22 7.85
CA ALA A 236 19.49 3.28 8.17
C ALA A 236 19.50 4.63 7.41
N ARG A 237 18.57 4.93 6.49
CA ARG A 237 18.48 6.22 5.78
C ARG A 237 17.15 6.91 6.07
N ARG A 238 17.13 8.25 6.07
CA ARG A 238 15.91 9.06 6.14
C ARG A 238 15.02 8.73 4.94
N ILE A 239 14.04 7.86 5.14
CA ILE A 239 13.09 7.44 4.10
C ILE A 239 11.89 8.40 4.09
N ARG A 240 11.55 8.88 2.89
CA ARG A 240 10.28 9.57 2.60
C ARG A 240 9.12 8.61 2.87
N GLY A 241 8.06 9.06 3.53
CA GLY A 241 6.88 8.24 3.83
C GLY A 241 6.95 7.43 5.14
N LEU A 242 8.00 7.56 5.95
CA LEU A 242 8.15 6.81 7.21
C LEU A 242 6.92 6.91 8.13
N ASN A 243 6.30 8.09 8.20
CA ASN A 243 5.08 8.29 9.01
C ASN A 243 3.89 7.49 8.45
N LEU A 244 3.71 7.45 7.13
CA LEU A 244 2.65 6.66 6.50
C LEU A 244 2.92 5.16 6.63
N PHE A 245 4.17 4.71 6.54
CA PHE A 245 4.52 3.31 6.82
C PHE A 245 4.20 2.93 8.26
N LYS A 246 4.52 3.78 9.24
CA LYS A 246 4.14 3.52 10.64
C LYS A 246 2.62 3.44 10.81
N ARG A 247 1.86 4.35 10.18
CA ARG A 247 0.40 4.32 10.18
C ARG A 247 -0.14 3.04 9.54
N LEU A 248 0.41 2.62 8.39
CA LEU A 248 0.03 1.39 7.70
C LEU A 248 0.35 0.15 8.53
N LEU A 249 1.52 0.09 9.17
CA LEU A 249 1.89 -1.02 10.08
C LEU A 249 0.93 -1.13 11.27
N SER A 250 0.59 0.00 11.91
CA SER A 250 -0.43 0.01 12.95
C SER A 250 -1.78 -0.44 12.41
N PHE A 251 -2.19 0.05 11.24
CA PHE A 251 -3.47 -0.30 10.63
C PHE A 251 -3.57 -1.79 10.30
N ILE A 252 -2.52 -2.40 9.73
CA ILE A 252 -2.46 -3.85 9.45
C ILE A 252 -2.81 -4.68 10.69
N LEU A 253 -2.24 -4.33 11.85
CA LEU A 253 -2.51 -5.04 13.11
C LEU A 253 -3.95 -4.86 13.60
N GLU A 254 -4.56 -3.70 13.36
CA GLU A 254 -5.99 -3.47 13.64
C GLU A 254 -6.89 -4.27 12.70
N LEU A 255 -6.54 -4.37 11.41
CA LEU A 255 -7.27 -5.20 10.46
C LEU A 255 -7.30 -6.67 10.88
N VAL A 256 -6.18 -7.18 11.42
CA VAL A 256 -6.11 -8.54 11.96
C VAL A 256 -7.12 -8.74 13.07
N LEU A 257 -7.16 -7.84 14.06
CA LEU A 257 -8.12 -7.92 15.15
C LEU A 257 -9.55 -7.80 14.64
N GLY A 258 -9.84 -6.80 13.81
CA GLY A 258 -11.18 -6.54 13.30
C GLY A 258 -11.73 -7.70 12.45
N ALA A 259 -10.89 -8.31 11.62
CA ALA A 259 -11.30 -9.40 10.74
C ALA A 259 -11.44 -10.75 11.47
N GLU A 260 -10.52 -11.04 12.41
CA GLU A 260 -10.45 -12.37 13.02
C GLU A 260 -11.21 -12.50 14.36
N LYS A 261 -11.55 -11.40 15.04
CA LYS A 261 -12.18 -11.42 16.39
C LYS A 261 -13.46 -12.27 16.46
N ASN A 262 -14.24 -12.29 15.39
CA ASN A 262 -15.51 -13.01 15.33
C ASN A 262 -15.47 -14.22 14.36
N SER A 263 -14.30 -14.55 13.84
CA SER A 263 -14.13 -15.64 12.87
C SER A 263 -14.18 -17.00 13.58
N THR A 264 -14.92 -17.94 13.01
CA THR A 264 -15.02 -19.33 13.52
C THR A 264 -14.12 -20.31 12.77
N ASP A 265 -13.20 -19.81 11.95
CA ASP A 265 -12.31 -20.64 11.13
C ASP A 265 -11.15 -21.21 11.97
N ASN A 266 -10.88 -22.51 11.85
CA ASN A 266 -9.79 -23.18 12.56
C ASN A 266 -8.39 -22.66 12.17
N SER A 267 -8.27 -21.93 11.06
CA SER A 267 -7.00 -21.39 10.56
C SER A 267 -6.69 -19.96 11.03
N VAL A 268 -7.58 -19.34 11.82
CA VAL A 268 -7.39 -17.98 12.37
C VAL A 268 -6.01 -17.80 13.00
N ALA A 269 -5.63 -18.70 13.92
CA ALA A 269 -4.37 -18.60 14.66
C ALA A 269 -3.15 -18.62 13.73
N LYS A 270 -3.18 -19.43 12.66
CA LYS A 270 -2.10 -19.52 11.67
C LYS A 270 -2.00 -18.25 10.82
N ARG A 271 -3.14 -17.66 10.44
CA ARG A 271 -3.16 -16.37 9.72
C ARG A 271 -2.61 -15.23 10.57
N ILE A 272 -2.99 -15.18 11.85
CA ILE A 272 -2.43 -14.19 12.79
C ILE A 272 -0.92 -14.36 12.90
N VAL A 273 -0.44 -15.59 13.12
CA VAL A 273 1.00 -15.91 13.16
C VAL A 273 1.71 -15.41 11.90
N CYS A 274 1.12 -15.62 10.72
CA CYS A 274 1.67 -15.13 9.46
C CYS A 274 1.85 -13.60 9.45
N VAL A 275 0.85 -12.83 9.90
CA VAL A 275 0.92 -11.36 9.89
C VAL A 275 1.88 -10.81 10.94
N VAL A 276 1.96 -11.41 12.13
CA VAL A 276 2.85 -10.90 13.20
C VAL A 276 4.32 -11.29 13.01
N THR A 277 4.61 -12.32 12.21
CA THR A 277 5.98 -12.83 12.00
C THR A 277 6.96 -11.75 11.51
N PRO A 278 6.64 -10.93 10.48
CA PRO A 278 7.51 -9.83 10.05
C PRO A 278 7.85 -8.83 11.17
N TYR A 279 6.88 -8.52 12.04
CA TYR A 279 7.10 -7.60 13.18
C TYR A 279 8.08 -8.20 14.18
N LEU A 280 7.92 -9.48 14.51
CA LEU A 280 8.81 -10.19 15.43
C LEU A 280 10.22 -10.32 14.84
N GLN A 281 10.35 -10.61 13.54
CA GLN A 281 11.64 -10.64 12.86
C GLN A 281 12.35 -9.29 12.93
N PHE A 282 11.64 -8.20 12.65
CA PHE A 282 12.16 -6.84 12.77
C PHE A 282 12.63 -6.50 14.19
N ILE A 283 11.82 -6.83 15.20
CA ILE A 283 12.15 -6.58 16.61
C ILE A 283 13.34 -7.45 17.06
N SER A 284 13.42 -8.70 16.61
CA SER A 284 14.55 -9.59 16.91
C SER A 284 15.88 -9.03 16.41
N ASN A 285 15.86 -8.37 15.25
CA ASN A 285 17.06 -7.83 14.59
C ASN A 285 17.41 -6.41 15.04
N SER A 286 16.63 -5.81 15.95
CA SER A 286 16.81 -4.43 16.40
C SER A 286 17.16 -4.38 17.88
N GLU A 287 18.34 -3.86 18.24
CA GLU A 287 18.77 -3.74 19.65
C GLU A 287 17.87 -2.78 20.46
N LYS A 288 17.34 -1.73 19.83
CA LYS A 288 16.38 -0.81 20.44
C LYS A 288 15.58 -0.07 19.37
N VAL A 289 14.26 -0.18 19.44
CA VAL A 289 13.36 0.45 18.46
C VAL A 289 12.63 1.62 19.12
N ILE A 290 13.00 2.85 18.75
CA ILE A 290 12.40 4.07 19.29
C ILE A 290 11.33 4.61 18.34
N GLY A 291 10.20 5.06 18.88
CA GLY A 291 9.14 5.70 18.09
C GLY A 291 8.22 4.72 17.33
N TYR A 292 8.12 3.48 17.81
CA TYR A 292 7.20 2.44 17.31
C TYR A 292 6.15 2.03 18.37
N GLY A 293 5.94 2.86 19.40
CA GLY A 293 5.05 2.56 20.53
C GLY A 293 3.64 2.15 20.10
N ASP A 294 3.05 2.89 19.15
CA ASP A 294 1.72 2.60 18.61
C ASP A 294 1.61 1.26 17.88
N ILE A 295 2.71 0.83 17.25
CA ILE A 295 2.79 -0.47 16.57
C ILE A 295 2.96 -1.58 17.62
N PHE A 296 3.79 -1.35 18.64
CA PHE A 296 4.00 -2.31 19.72
C PHE A 296 2.75 -2.52 20.57
N SER A 297 2.01 -1.46 20.88
CA SER A 297 0.72 -1.55 21.55
C SER A 297 -0.24 -2.48 20.79
N ARG A 298 -0.40 -2.26 19.48
CA ARG A 298 -1.29 -3.07 18.62
C ARG A 298 -0.79 -4.50 18.45
N LEU A 299 0.52 -4.69 18.33
CA LEU A 299 1.12 -6.02 18.23
C LEU A 299 0.85 -6.82 19.51
N VAL A 300 1.02 -6.20 20.68
CA VAL A 300 0.70 -6.84 21.97
C VAL A 300 -0.77 -7.24 22.03
N LYS A 301 -1.70 -6.41 21.55
CA LYS A 301 -3.12 -6.77 21.48
C LYS A 301 -3.39 -7.98 20.59
N VAL A 302 -2.77 -8.04 19.41
CA VAL A 302 -2.86 -9.20 18.51
C VAL A 302 -2.29 -10.46 19.17
N LEU A 303 -1.17 -10.34 19.89
CA LEU A 303 -0.57 -11.45 20.64
C LEU A 303 -1.44 -11.91 21.81
N VAL A 304 -2.10 -10.99 22.52
CA VAL A 304 -3.10 -11.30 23.55
C VAL A 304 -4.27 -12.05 22.95
N PHE A 305 -4.78 -11.59 21.82
CA PHE A 305 -5.85 -12.25 21.11
C PHE A 305 -5.45 -13.66 20.68
N LEU A 306 -4.27 -13.83 20.06
CA LEU A 306 -3.73 -15.14 19.68
C LEU A 306 -3.64 -16.11 20.87
N ASN A 307 -3.10 -15.66 22.00
CA ASN A 307 -2.99 -16.48 23.20
C ASN A 307 -4.36 -16.90 23.76
N THR A 308 -5.38 -16.05 23.58
CA THR A 308 -6.75 -16.30 24.02
C THR A 308 -7.45 -17.34 23.16
N ILE A 309 -7.31 -17.26 21.83
CA ILE A 309 -7.95 -18.20 20.90
C ILE A 309 -7.16 -19.50 20.70
N SER A 310 -5.84 -19.46 20.86
CA SER A 310 -4.95 -20.62 20.69
C SER A 310 -3.64 -20.45 21.46
N THR A 311 -3.66 -20.86 22.73
CA THR A 311 -2.47 -20.85 23.60
C THR A 311 -1.32 -21.70 23.03
N SER A 312 -1.64 -22.80 22.32
CA SER A 312 -0.62 -23.66 21.71
C SER A 312 0.15 -22.95 20.58
N GLU A 313 -0.57 -22.26 19.67
CA GLU A 313 0.07 -21.51 18.58
C GLU A 313 0.86 -20.32 19.12
N PHE A 314 0.33 -19.64 20.14
CA PHE A 314 1.07 -18.59 20.85
C PHE A 314 2.38 -19.11 21.45
N ASN A 315 2.35 -20.24 22.16
CA ASN A 315 3.55 -20.81 22.77
C ASN A 315 4.58 -21.23 21.73
N ASN A 316 4.14 -21.81 20.60
CA ASN A 316 5.03 -22.12 19.47
C ASN A 316 5.67 -20.86 18.90
N LEU A 317 4.87 -19.81 18.66
CA LEU A 317 5.37 -18.52 18.18
C LEU A 317 6.38 -17.90 19.14
N PHE A 318 6.08 -17.93 20.44
CA PHE A 318 6.97 -17.44 21.51
C PHE A 318 8.30 -18.18 21.53
N ASN A 319 8.28 -19.51 21.55
CA ASN A 319 9.49 -20.33 21.59
C ASN A 319 10.38 -20.10 20.36
N ASN A 320 9.76 -19.97 19.17
CA ASN A 320 10.48 -19.74 17.92
C ASN A 320 11.03 -18.30 17.78
N ASN A 321 10.52 -17.34 18.56
CA ASN A 321 10.87 -15.92 18.45
C ASN A 321 11.26 -15.31 19.80
N TYR A 322 11.85 -16.09 20.72
CA TYR A 322 12.14 -15.65 22.09
C TYR A 322 12.91 -14.31 22.16
N ILE A 323 13.88 -14.10 21.27
CA ILE A 323 14.67 -12.86 21.19
C ILE A 323 13.77 -11.67 20.87
N ALA A 324 12.82 -11.81 19.94
CA ALA A 324 11.87 -10.76 19.61
C ALA A 324 11.01 -10.38 20.82
N PHE A 325 10.49 -11.35 21.56
CA PHE A 325 9.69 -11.09 22.77
C PHE A 325 10.49 -10.41 23.88
N LYS A 326 11.76 -10.80 24.03
CA LYS A 326 12.68 -10.12 24.95
C LYS A 326 12.88 -8.66 24.55
N ASN A 327 13.24 -8.39 23.30
CA ASN A 327 13.49 -7.03 22.80
C ASN A 327 12.21 -6.18 22.84
N LEU A 328 11.04 -6.78 22.58
CA LEU A 328 9.74 -6.12 22.71
C LEU A 328 9.46 -5.74 24.17
N ALA A 329 9.72 -6.64 25.13
CA ALA A 329 9.55 -6.36 26.55
C ALA A 329 10.49 -5.26 27.06
N GLU A 330 11.70 -5.17 26.50
CA GLU A 330 12.67 -4.11 26.82
C GLU A 330 12.30 -2.76 26.17
N SER A 331 11.76 -2.78 24.94
CA SER A 331 11.38 -1.57 24.18
C SER A 331 10.00 -1.04 24.56
N TYR A 332 9.08 -1.90 25.01
CA TYR A 332 7.70 -1.57 25.38
C TYR A 332 7.28 -2.30 26.67
N PRO A 333 7.88 -1.94 27.83
CA PRO A 333 7.55 -2.57 29.10
C PRO A 333 6.13 -2.27 29.57
N GLY A 334 5.43 -3.26 30.11
CA GLY A 334 4.07 -3.07 30.61
C GLY A 334 3.46 -4.30 31.29
N SER A 335 2.20 -4.16 31.70
CA SER A 335 1.41 -5.22 32.36
C SER A 335 1.15 -6.44 31.47
N TRP A 336 1.27 -6.29 30.15
CA TRP A 336 1.16 -7.40 29.20
C TRP A 336 2.28 -8.44 29.36
N ILE A 337 3.48 -8.04 29.81
CA ILE A 337 4.63 -8.94 29.97
C ILE A 337 4.32 -10.05 30.97
N PRO A 338 3.95 -9.76 32.23
CA PRO A 338 3.56 -10.81 33.15
C PRO A 338 2.34 -11.57 32.61
N TYR A 339 1.34 -10.88 32.06
CA TYR A 339 0.12 -11.52 31.54
C TYR A 339 0.36 -12.58 30.46
N LEU A 340 1.21 -12.30 29.46
CA LEU A 340 1.50 -13.21 28.35
C LEU A 340 2.70 -14.13 28.62
N LEU A 341 3.77 -13.59 29.18
CA LEU A 341 5.07 -14.26 29.24
C LEU A 341 5.34 -14.88 30.62
N GLY A 342 4.63 -14.45 31.68
CA GLY A 342 4.80 -14.95 33.04
C GLY A 342 4.53 -16.45 33.17
N LYS A 343 3.61 -17.00 32.36
CA LYS A 343 3.32 -18.44 32.29
C LYS A 343 4.45 -19.28 31.68
N ASN A 344 5.36 -18.64 30.95
CA ASN A 344 6.44 -19.30 30.20
C ASN A 344 7.81 -19.14 30.88
N ASN A 345 7.84 -18.93 32.21
CA ASN A 345 9.07 -18.71 33.00
C ASN A 345 9.93 -17.52 32.50
N PHE A 346 9.33 -16.55 31.80
CA PHE A 346 10.04 -15.39 31.29
C PHE A 346 10.58 -14.52 32.42
N ARG A 347 11.90 -14.30 32.45
CA ARG A 347 12.55 -13.45 33.46
C ARG A 347 12.61 -12.00 32.98
N SER A 348 11.61 -11.23 33.35
CA SER A 348 11.54 -9.79 33.12
C SER A 348 12.25 -9.00 34.24
N LYS A 349 12.92 -7.89 33.90
CA LYS A 349 13.37 -6.88 34.88
C LYS A 349 12.21 -6.00 35.39
N PHE A 350 11.08 -5.99 34.68
CA PHE A 350 9.88 -5.24 35.03
C PHE A 350 9.04 -6.02 36.05
N LYS A 351 8.89 -5.48 37.27
CA LYS A 351 8.02 -6.03 38.31
C LYS A 351 6.60 -5.47 38.12
N GLY A 352 5.76 -6.20 37.39
CA GLY A 352 4.32 -5.90 37.32
C GLY A 352 3.58 -6.35 38.58
N PRO A 353 2.30 -5.95 38.75
CA PRO A 353 1.49 -6.38 39.89
C PRO A 353 1.32 -7.91 39.90
N SER A 354 1.44 -8.51 41.09
CA SER A 354 1.40 -9.97 41.32
C SER A 354 0.04 -10.61 41.03
N ASN A 355 -1.01 -9.80 40.96
CA ASN A 355 -2.37 -10.22 40.64
C ASN A 355 -2.62 -9.99 39.15
N TYR A 356 -2.66 -11.08 38.40
CA TYR A 356 -3.03 -11.11 36.97
C TYR A 356 -4.53 -10.89 36.82
N GLY A 357 -5.01 -9.67 37.08
CA GLY A 357 -6.32 -9.24 36.61
C GLY A 357 -6.38 -9.31 35.08
N PRO A 358 -7.57 -9.44 34.47
CA PRO A 358 -7.70 -9.34 33.02
C PRO A 358 -7.10 -8.03 32.54
N TYR A 359 -6.27 -8.08 31.49
CA TYR A 359 -5.75 -6.89 30.82
C TYR A 359 -6.96 -6.06 30.34
N LYS A 360 -7.30 -5.02 31.10
CA LYS A 360 -8.39 -4.08 30.80
C LYS A 360 -7.85 -2.97 29.93
N ASP A 361 -7.74 -3.26 28.65
CA ASP A 361 -7.62 -2.25 27.62
C ASP A 361 -8.63 -2.68 26.57
N SER A 362 -9.87 -2.20 26.73
CA SER A 362 -10.93 -2.57 25.79
C SER A 362 -10.61 -1.92 24.44
N PHE A 363 -10.96 -2.60 23.36
CA PHE A 363 -10.78 -2.09 21.99
C PHE A 363 -11.36 -0.67 21.82
N ASP A 364 -12.42 -0.37 22.57
CA ASP A 364 -13.15 0.89 22.54
C ASP A 364 -12.40 2.04 23.23
N ASP A 365 -11.63 1.78 24.29
CA ASP A 365 -10.87 2.81 25.03
C ASP A 365 -9.73 3.39 24.20
N SER A 366 -9.14 2.60 23.30
CA SER A 366 -8.04 3.05 22.44
C SER A 366 -8.49 3.79 21.18
N ILE A 367 -9.70 3.51 20.69
CA ILE A 367 -10.34 4.32 19.65
C ILE A 367 -10.66 5.72 20.22
N LEU A 368 -11.10 5.79 21.48
CA LEU A 368 -11.23 7.06 22.20
C LEU A 368 -9.86 7.76 22.35
N ASP A 369 -8.82 7.09 22.85
CA ASP A 369 -7.51 7.75 23.02
C ASP A 369 -6.86 8.22 21.69
N SER A 370 -7.20 7.59 20.56
CA SER A 370 -6.70 7.99 19.23
C SER A 370 -7.62 8.96 18.46
N LEU A 371 -8.91 9.03 18.78
CA LEU A 371 -9.84 10.05 18.26
C LEU A 371 -9.76 11.38 19.02
N TYR A 372 -9.25 11.38 20.26
CA TYR A 372 -9.15 12.57 21.13
C TYR A 372 -7.72 13.14 21.25
N GLU A 373 -6.77 12.75 20.41
CA GLU A 373 -5.63 13.61 20.07
C GLU A 373 -5.93 14.43 18.81
N PRO A 374 -6.66 15.56 18.89
CA PRO A 374 -6.52 16.57 17.85
C PRO A 374 -5.20 17.30 18.06
N ALA A 375 -4.53 17.64 16.96
CA ALA A 375 -3.54 18.71 16.96
C ALA A 375 -4.27 20.04 17.21
N LEU A 376 -4.59 20.35 18.46
CA LEU A 376 -5.01 21.68 18.87
C LEU A 376 -3.75 22.52 19.06
N ASN A 377 -3.53 23.44 18.12
CA ASN A 377 -2.55 24.50 18.18
C ASN A 377 -2.43 25.08 19.60
N GLY A 378 -1.36 24.71 20.31
CA GLY A 378 -0.89 25.45 21.49
C GLY A 378 -1.44 25.07 22.87
N PHE A 379 -2.20 23.98 23.05
CA PHE A 379 -2.65 23.57 24.39
C PHE A 379 -1.79 22.44 24.97
N ASP A 380 -1.00 22.72 26.01
CA ASP A 380 -0.10 21.75 26.64
C ASP A 380 -0.85 20.87 27.65
N VAL A 381 -1.40 19.76 27.17
CA VAL A 381 -2.12 18.76 27.97
C VAL A 381 -1.18 18.06 28.98
N LYS A 382 0.14 18.14 28.81
CA LYS A 382 1.10 17.53 29.77
C LYS A 382 1.12 18.21 31.13
N GLY A 383 0.58 19.43 31.25
CA GLY A 383 0.42 20.15 32.51
C GLY A 383 -0.67 19.58 33.44
N PHE A 384 -1.61 18.79 32.91
CA PHE A 384 -2.79 18.32 33.65
C PHE A 384 -2.79 16.80 33.79
N LYS A 385 -1.75 16.26 34.45
CA LYS A 385 -1.79 14.88 34.95
C LYS A 385 -2.81 14.77 36.08
N LEU A 386 -3.90 14.06 35.79
CA LEU A 386 -4.89 13.43 36.66
C LEU A 386 -4.50 13.37 38.15
N LYS A 387 -4.83 14.42 38.90
CA LYS A 387 -4.95 14.33 40.37
C LYS A 387 -6.27 14.84 40.92
N ASP A 388 -7.01 15.68 40.19
CA ASP A 388 -8.35 16.16 40.62
C ASP A 388 -9.33 16.17 39.45
N SER A 389 -9.83 14.99 39.08
CA SER A 389 -10.87 14.83 38.05
C SER A 389 -12.17 15.57 38.37
N TYR A 390 -12.44 15.86 39.65
CA TYR A 390 -13.61 16.62 40.08
C TYR A 390 -13.46 18.13 39.82
N GLY A 391 -12.26 18.68 39.98
CA GLY A 391 -11.98 20.08 39.65
C GLY A 391 -12.11 20.37 38.15
N ILE A 392 -11.66 19.43 37.31
CA ILE A 392 -11.82 19.53 35.85
C ILE A 392 -13.29 19.51 35.44
N TYR A 393 -14.12 18.70 36.10
CA TYR A 393 -15.56 18.65 35.86
C TYR A 393 -16.25 19.98 36.22
N GLU A 394 -15.94 20.57 37.38
CA GLU A 394 -16.47 21.87 37.81
C GLU A 394 -16.02 23.03 36.89
N THR A 395 -14.75 23.05 36.48
CA THR A 395 -14.24 24.08 35.55
C THR A 395 -14.85 23.94 34.16
N MET A 396 -15.03 22.71 33.67
CA MET A 396 -15.72 22.44 32.40
C MET A 396 -17.20 22.79 32.44
N LYS A 397 -17.86 22.65 33.59
CA LYS A 397 -19.26 23.07 33.77
C LYS A 397 -19.41 24.58 33.70
N THR A 398 -18.48 25.31 34.32
CA THR A 398 -18.43 26.78 34.28
C THR A 398 -18.12 27.27 32.87
N PHE A 399 -17.12 26.69 32.21
CA PHE A 399 -16.77 27.01 30.82
C PHE A 399 -17.92 26.72 29.84
N ARG A 400 -18.69 25.64 30.02
CA ARG A 400 -19.88 25.37 29.21
C ARG A 400 -20.99 26.41 29.43
N GLY A 401 -21.17 26.86 30.67
CA GLY A 401 -22.13 27.93 30.98
C GLY A 401 -21.75 29.25 30.31
N GLU A 402 -20.47 29.63 30.39
CA GLU A 402 -19.93 30.83 29.74
C GLU A 402 -20.04 30.74 28.21
N LEU A 403 -19.73 29.58 27.62
CA LEU A 403 -19.86 29.34 26.18
C LEU A 403 -21.33 29.38 25.71
N GLU A 404 -22.27 28.87 26.52
CA GLU A 404 -23.71 28.95 26.23
C GLU A 404 -24.25 30.39 26.32
N GLU A 405 -23.73 31.22 27.23
CA GLU A 405 -24.06 32.65 27.30
C GLU A 405 -23.44 33.43 26.13
N GLU A 406 -22.21 33.14 25.74
CA GLU A 406 -21.54 33.76 24.60
C GLU A 406 -22.21 33.39 23.27
N MET A 407 -22.68 32.15 23.14
CA MET A 407 -23.49 31.70 22.00
C MET A 407 -24.89 32.30 21.97
N LYS A 408 -25.48 32.63 23.14
CA LYS A 408 -26.76 33.35 23.19
C LYS A 408 -26.59 34.83 22.84
N HIS A 409 -25.54 35.48 23.32
CA HIS A 409 -25.26 36.89 23.01
C HIS A 409 -24.76 37.14 21.58
N SER A 410 -24.31 36.10 20.86
CA SER A 410 -23.95 36.19 19.44
C SER A 410 -25.12 35.91 18.48
N LEU A 411 -26.30 35.60 19.02
CA LEU A 411 -27.55 35.37 18.27
C LEU A 411 -28.64 36.43 18.55
N GLU A 412 -28.34 37.44 19.37
CA GLU A 412 -29.06 38.73 19.48
C GLU A 412 -28.26 39.82 18.76
#